data_AF-A0A2V8MU69-F1
#
_entry.id   AF-A0A2V8MU69-F1
#
_cell.length_a   1.000
_cell.length_b   1.000
_cell.length_c   1.000
_cell.angle_alpha   90.00
_cell.angle_beta   90.00
_cell.angle_gamma   90.00
#
_symmetry.space_group_name_H-M   'P 1'
#
loop_
_entity.id
_entity.type
_entity.pdbx_description
1 polymer ?
#
loop_
_entity_poly.entity_id
_entity_poly.type
_entity_poly.pdbx_seq_one_letter_code
_entity_poly.pdbx_strand_id
1 'polypeptide(L)' 'EQTGIFYPLVKRGTYVEQGMKVGYVTDYFGKTIFEARAPVAGVVLYVCAVPSMTKGATIANIGIVAR' A
#
# COMPACT_ATOMS: atom_id res chain seq x y z
N GLU A 1 13.56 -9.15 -11.70
CA GLU A 1 13.06 -8.46 -10.48
C GLU A 1 12.41 -7.16 -10.91
N GLN A 2 11.20 -6.85 -10.46
CA GLN A 2 10.54 -5.61 -10.86
C GLN A 2 10.49 -4.66 -9.67
N THR A 3 11.39 -3.67 -9.72
CA THR A 3 11.46 -2.54 -8.81
C THR A 3 10.61 -1.41 -9.40
N GLY A 4 9.98 -0.61 -8.56
CA GLY A 4 9.12 0.48 -9.01
C GLY A 4 9.02 1.62 -8.02
N ILE A 5 8.14 2.57 -8.34
CA ILE A 5 7.85 3.74 -7.53
C ILE A 5 6.48 3.54 -6.88
N PHE A 6 6.44 3.50 -5.55
CA PHE A 6 5.21 3.39 -4.78
C PHE A 6 4.59 4.76 -4.49
N TYR A 7 3.28 4.85 -4.72
CA TYR A 7 2.45 6.01 -4.46
C TYR A 7 1.36 5.65 -3.44
N PRO A 8 1.45 6.12 -2.19
CA PRO A 8 0.42 5.88 -1.19
C PRO A 8 -0.84 6.72 -1.49
N LEU A 9 -2.01 6.12 -1.28
CA LEU A 9 -3.31 6.81 -1.32
C LEU A 9 -3.91 7.01 0.08
N VAL A 10 -3.26 6.46 1.10
CA VAL A 10 -3.65 6.53 2.51
C VAL A 10 -2.48 6.95 3.38
N LYS A 11 -2.78 7.37 4.60
CA LYS A 11 -1.78 7.68 5.64
C LYS A 11 -2.01 6.80 6.87
N ARG A 12 -1.03 6.74 7.77
CA ARG A 12 -1.22 6.09 9.08
C ARG A 12 -2.45 6.69 9.78
N GLY A 13 -3.24 5.85 10.44
CA GLY A 13 -4.50 6.21 11.09
C GLY A 13 -5.71 6.26 10.14
N THR A 14 -5.53 6.11 8.82
CA THR A 14 -6.66 5.99 7.90
C THR A 14 -7.39 4.66 8.11
N TYR A 15 -8.71 4.70 8.21
CA TYR A 15 -9.56 3.51 8.17
C TYR A 15 -9.80 3.08 6.73
N VAL A 16 -9.77 1.77 6.49
CA VAL A 16 -9.92 1.16 5.16
C VAL A 16 -10.86 -0.03 5.22
N GLU A 17 -11.56 -0.28 4.13
CA GLU A 17 -12.39 -1.46 3.92
C GLU A 17 -11.62 -2.57 3.19
N GLN A 18 -12.08 -3.82 3.30
CA GLN A 18 -11.52 -4.92 2.52
C GLN A 18 -11.64 -4.62 1.01
N GLY A 19 -10.53 -4.80 0.29
CA GLY A 19 -10.42 -4.54 -1.15
C GLY A 19 -10.17 -3.07 -1.52
N MET A 20 -10.22 -2.14 -0.56
CA MET A 20 -9.93 -0.72 -0.79
C MET A 20 -8.49 -0.54 -1.29
N LYS A 21 -8.32 0.28 -2.34
CA LYS A 21 -7.00 0.59 -2.88
C LYS A 21 -6.25 1.52 -1.91
N VAL A 22 -5.10 1.07 -1.43
CA VAL A 22 -4.27 1.82 -0.45
C VAL A 22 -3.07 2.50 -1.09
N GLY A 23 -2.72 2.09 -2.31
CA GLY A 23 -1.63 2.66 -3.09
C GLY A 23 -1.40 1.88 -4.37
N TYR A 24 -0.40 2.28 -5.14
CA TYR A 24 -0.02 1.60 -6.37
C TYR A 24 1.47 1.78 -6.65
N VAL A 25 2.02 0.91 -7.49
CA VAL A 25 3.41 0.96 -7.93
C VAL A 25 3.45 1.18 -9.44
N THR A 26 4.27 2.12 -9.89
CA THR A 26 4.59 2.30 -11.31
C THR A 26 5.99 1.80 -11.64
N ASP A 27 6.24 1.52 -12.91
CA ASP A 27 7.61 1.52 -13.42
C ASP A 27 8.16 2.96 -13.54
N TYR A 28 9.40 3.10 -14.00
CA TYR A 28 10.06 4.40 -14.16
C TYR A 28 9.50 5.26 -15.31
N PHE A 29 8.63 4.69 -16.15
CA PHE A 29 7.94 5.40 -17.23
C PHE A 29 6.50 5.78 -16.85
N GLY A 30 6.09 5.53 -15.61
CA GLY A 30 4.78 5.89 -15.07
C GLY A 30 3.68 4.87 -15.35
N LYS A 31 3.97 3.71 -15.95
CA LYS A 31 2.98 2.66 -16.14
C LYS A 31 2.71 1.97 -14.81
N THR A 32 1.44 1.86 -14.41
CA THR A 32 1.06 1.10 -13.22
C THR A 32 1.32 -0.39 -13.44
N ILE A 33 2.08 -1.00 -12.53
CA ILE A 33 2.48 -2.41 -12.59
C ILE A 33 1.94 -3.21 -11.40
N PHE A 34 1.47 -2.54 -10.35
CA PHE A 34 0.85 -3.19 -9.19
C PHE A 34 -0.12 -2.25 -8.47
N GLU A 35 -1.24 -2.79 -7.96
CA GLU A 35 -2.15 -2.08 -7.08
C GLU A 35 -2.18 -2.73 -5.70
N ALA A 36 -1.85 -1.96 -4.67
CA ALA A 36 -1.94 -2.42 -3.29
C ALA A 36 -3.39 -2.26 -2.81
N ARG A 37 -3.99 -3.35 -2.37
CA ARG A 37 -5.35 -3.37 -1.81
C ARG A 37 -5.33 -3.89 -0.38
N ALA A 38 -6.20 -3.33 0.45
CA ALA A 38 -6.38 -3.76 1.83
C ALA A 38 -6.93 -5.20 1.86
N PRO A 39 -6.24 -6.18 2.46
CA PRO A 39 -6.75 -7.56 2.55
C PRO A 39 -7.92 -7.70 3.52
N VAL A 40 -8.08 -6.76 4.46
CA VAL A 40 -9.12 -6.74 5.51
C VAL A 40 -9.53 -5.30 5.80
N ALA A 41 -10.71 -5.13 6.41
CA ALA A 41 -11.09 -3.85 6.99
C ALA A 41 -10.31 -3.59 8.29
N GLY A 42 -9.96 -2.32 8.55
CA GLY A 42 -9.19 -1.94 9.72
C GLY A 42 -8.57 -0.57 9.63
N VAL A 43 -7.53 -0.32 10.44
CA VAL A 43 -6.79 0.94 10.48
C VAL A 43 -5.36 0.75 9.98
N VAL A 44 -4.89 1.65 9.12
CA VAL A 44 -3.50 1.64 8.62
C VAL A 44 -2.56 2.02 9.76
N LEU A 45 -1.74 1.06 10.21
CA LEU A 45 -0.74 1.26 11.26
C LEU A 45 0.61 1.72 10.69
N TYR A 46 0.92 1.25 9.48
CA TYR A 46 2.12 1.57 8.73
C TYR A 46 1.79 1.75 7.26
N VAL A 47 2.45 2.70 6.60
CA VAL A 47 2.50 2.82 5.15
C VAL A 47 3.92 3.24 4.77
N CYS A 48 4.47 2.62 3.73
CA CYS A 48 5.80 2.92 3.23
C CYS A 48 5.85 4.38 2.76
N ALA A 49 6.78 5.16 3.32
CA ALA A 49 6.98 6.57 2.99
C ALA A 49 8.01 6.77 1.87
N VAL A 50 8.91 5.81 1.67
CA VAL A 50 9.92 5.89 0.61
C VAL A 50 9.34 5.39 -0.71
N PRO A 51 9.61 6.09 -1.83
CA PRO A 51 9.05 5.73 -3.12
C PRO A 51 9.66 4.45 -3.70
N SER A 52 10.92 4.13 -3.40
CA SER A 52 11.58 2.95 -3.94
C SER A 52 10.94 1.66 -3.41
N MET A 53 10.48 0.81 -4.32
CA MET A 53 9.78 -0.43 -3.97
C MET A 53 10.40 -1.63 -4.68
N THR A 54 10.74 -2.66 -3.92
CA THR A 54 11.18 -3.96 -4.45
C THR A 54 10.08 -5.01 -4.25
N LYS A 55 10.08 -6.06 -5.07
CA LYS A 55 9.12 -7.16 -4.93
C LYS A 55 9.28 -7.81 -3.56
N GLY A 56 8.18 -7.94 -2.83
CA GLY A 56 8.14 -8.55 -1.49
C GLY A 56 8.37 -7.57 -0.35
N ALA A 57 8.70 -6.29 -0.63
CA ALA A 57 8.77 -5.27 0.40
C ALA A 57 7.38 -4.94 0.98
N THR A 58 7.36 -4.52 2.25
CA THR A 58 6.12 -4.17 2.95
C THR A 58 5.59 -2.82 2.47
N ILE A 59 4.36 -2.80 1.96
CA ILE A 59 3.68 -1.58 1.51
C ILE A 59 2.92 -0.91 2.66
N ALA A 60 2.08 -1.66 3.36
CA ALA A 60 1.27 -1.18 4.46
C ALA A 60 0.97 -2.31 5.45
N ASN A 61 0.71 -1.95 6.71
CA ASN A 61 0.16 -2.86 7.70
C ASN A 61 -1.19 -2.33 8.17
N ILE A 62 -2.16 -3.24 8.29
CA ILE A 62 -3.52 -2.93 8.70
C ILE A 62 -3.78 -3.67 10.00
N GLY A 63 -4.13 -2.89 11.03
CA GLY A 63 -4.63 -3.43 12.29
C GLY A 63 -6.13 -3.69 12.19
N ILE A 64 -6.54 -4.91 12.53
CA ILE A 64 -7.96 -5.24 12.69
C ILE A 64 -8.43 -4.63 14.01
N VAL A 65 -9.52 -3.87 13.97
CA VAL A 65 -10.10 -3.29 15.19
C VAL A 65 -10.89 -4.38 15.90
N ALA A 66 -10.31 -4.93 16.97
CA ALA A 66 -11.00 -5.85 17.87
C ALA A 66 -11.93 -5.08 18.81
N ARG A 67 -13.11 -5.64 19.08
CA ARG A 67 -14.02 -5.17 20.12
C ARG A 67 -13.73 -5.86 21.44
#